data_AF-A0A6I7PI81-F1
#
_entry.id   AF-A0A6I7PI81-F1
#
_cell.length_a   1.000
_cell.length_b   1.000
_cell.length_c   1.000
_cell.angle_alpha   90.00
_cell.angle_beta   90.00
_cell.angle_gamma   90.00
#
_symmetry.space_group_name_H-M   'P 1'
#
loop_
_entity.id
_entity.type
_entity.pdbx_description
1 polymer ?
#
loop_
_entity_poly.entity_id
_entity_poly.type
_entity_poly.pdbx_seq_one_letter_code
_entity_poly.pdbx_strand_id
1 'polypeptide(L)'
;MDDIQASFDFFYERMCDDGIYVVEDLHTCYWEEYGGNGQSQHNFIDFCKTMLDRLHAEHSRGRIASDPIASSTLSFHLYDSLAVFVRGNHGKKFAPILGGSRPHLTQS
;
A
#
# COMPACT_ATOMS: atom_id res chain seq x y z
N MET A 1 16.82 1.08 11.44
CA MET A 1 15.42 1.04 11.91
C MET A 1 14.78 -0.21 11.33
N ASP A 2 15.37 -1.36 11.66
CA ASP A 2 15.18 -2.57 10.86
C ASP A 2 14.18 -3.51 11.55
N ASP A 3 14.06 -3.38 12.87
CA ASP A 3 13.17 -4.18 13.70
C ASP A 3 11.70 -3.99 13.33
N ILE A 4 11.27 -2.75 13.01
CA ILE A 4 9.90 -2.46 12.59
C ILE A 4 9.58 -3.17 11.27
N GLN A 5 10.49 -3.09 10.29
CA GLN A 5 10.32 -3.76 9.00
C GLN A 5 10.29 -5.29 9.18
N ALA A 6 11.23 -5.84 9.94
CA ALA A 6 11.30 -7.27 10.21
C ALA A 6 10.04 -7.79 10.94
N SER A 7 9.53 -7.01 11.91
CA SER A 7 8.27 -7.30 12.59
C SER A 7 7.09 -7.28 11.63
N PHE A 8 6.99 -6.25 10.79
CA PHE A 8 5.92 -6.13 9.81
C PHE A 8 5.93 -7.31 8.83
N ASP A 9 7.07 -7.61 8.22
CA ASP A 9 7.23 -8.71 7.25
C ASP A 9 6.91 -10.08 7.88
N PHE A 10 7.26 -10.27 9.15
CA PHE A 10 6.96 -11.51 9.86
C PHE A 10 5.50 -11.64 10.26
N PHE A 11 4.91 -10.62 10.89
CA PHE A 11 3.59 -10.75 11.50
C PHE A 11 2.45 -10.49 10.53
N TYR A 12 2.59 -9.54 9.60
CA TYR A 12 1.46 -9.06 8.81
C TYR A 12 0.81 -10.17 7.97
N GLU A 13 1.61 -11.01 7.32
CA GLU A 13 1.11 -12.15 6.55
C GLU A 13 0.45 -13.25 7.39
N ARG A 14 0.67 -13.26 8.71
CA ARG A 14 0.18 -14.28 9.66
C ARG A 14 -1.04 -13.83 10.44
N MET A 15 -1.48 -12.58 10.27
CA MET A 15 -2.68 -12.07 10.93
C MET A 15 -3.94 -12.78 10.44
N CYS A 16 -5.08 -12.56 11.08
CA CYS A 16 -6.36 -12.94 10.49
C CYS A 16 -6.72 -12.02 9.32
N ASP A 17 -7.64 -12.47 8.47
CA ASP A 17 -8.38 -11.55 7.62
C ASP A 17 -9.15 -10.57 8.54
N ASP A 18 -9.32 -9.32 8.09
CA ASP A 18 -9.86 -8.19 8.86
C ASP A 18 -8.99 -7.74 10.05
N GLY A 19 -7.77 -8.26 10.18
CA GLY A 19 -6.80 -7.82 11.18
C GLY A 19 -6.27 -6.41 10.94
N ILE A 20 -5.93 -5.69 12.01
CA ILE A 20 -5.34 -4.34 11.94
C ILE A 20 -3.91 -4.39 12.47
N TYR A 21 -2.93 -4.01 11.65
CA TYR A 21 -1.54 -3.82 12.04
C TYR A 21 -1.24 -2.34 12.14
N VAL A 22 -0.66 -1.91 13.27
CA VAL A 22 -0.37 -0.50 13.55
C VAL A 22 1.12 -0.34 13.81
N VAL A 23 1.70 0.71 13.23
CA VAL A 23 3.06 1.15 13.51
C VAL A 23 3.02 2.57 14.06
N GLU A 24 3.44 2.73 15.30
CA GLU A 24 3.55 4.02 16.00
C GLU A 24 4.98 4.57 15.90
N ASP A 25 5.19 5.78 16.45
CA ASP A 25 6.49 6.44 16.56
C ASP A 25 7.26 6.58 15.24
N LEU A 26 6.54 6.71 14.12
CA LEU A 26 7.16 6.92 12.80
C LEU A 26 7.92 8.25 12.68
N HIS A 27 7.73 9.22 13.59
CA HIS A 27 8.57 10.40 13.65
C HIS A 27 10.06 10.05 13.85
N THR A 28 10.37 8.91 14.47
CA THR A 28 11.74 8.43 14.67
C THR A 28 12.44 8.07 13.35
N CYS A 29 11.69 7.82 12.26
CA CYS A 29 12.25 7.67 10.89
C CYS A 29 13.04 8.91 10.43
N TYR A 30 12.84 10.06 11.07
CA TYR A 30 13.50 11.32 10.72
C TYR A 30 14.67 11.67 11.66
N TRP A 31 14.91 10.88 12.70
CA TRP A 31 15.94 11.15 13.72
C TRP A 31 17.16 10.25 13.52
N GLU A 32 18.33 10.85 13.35
CA GLU A 32 19.58 10.12 13.02
C GLU A 32 19.94 9.09 14.07
N GLU A 33 19.70 9.38 15.35
CA GLU A 33 19.99 8.50 16.48
C GLU A 33 19.17 7.20 16.51
N TYR A 34 18.04 7.14 15.78
CA TYR A 34 17.22 5.93 15.62
C TYR A 34 17.41 5.26 14.25
N GLY A 35 18.45 5.66 13.51
CA GLY A 35 18.75 5.18 12.17
C GLY A 35 17.85 5.79 11.10
N GLY A 36 17.15 6.88 11.42
CA GLY A 36 16.42 7.68 10.46
C GLY A 36 17.29 8.81 9.94
N ASN A 37 17.70 8.79 8.68
CA ASN A 37 18.25 10.00 8.08
C ASN A 37 17.18 10.53 7.11
N GLY A 38 16.88 11.83 7.13
CA GLY A 38 15.82 12.42 6.29
C GLY A 38 16.01 12.22 4.77
N GLN A 39 17.08 11.54 4.34
CA GLN A 39 17.44 11.19 2.97
C GLN A 39 17.62 9.67 2.73
N SER A 40 17.50 8.80 3.73
CA SER A 40 17.79 7.37 3.61
C SER A 40 16.55 6.68 3.11
N GLN A 41 16.61 6.19 1.87
CA GLN A 41 15.56 5.43 1.18
C GLN A 41 15.23 4.06 1.82
N HIS A 42 15.55 3.87 3.09
CA HIS A 42 15.61 2.56 3.74
C HIS A 42 14.96 2.56 5.14
N ASN A 43 14.01 3.46 5.40
CA ASN A 43 13.21 3.43 6.63
C ASN A 43 11.74 3.10 6.35
N PHE A 44 10.97 2.93 7.42
CA PHE A 44 9.56 2.51 7.32
C PHE A 44 8.66 3.57 6.64
N ILE A 45 9.02 4.85 6.68
CA ILE A 45 8.29 5.89 5.94
C ILE A 45 8.43 5.72 4.43
N ASP A 46 9.60 5.32 3.93
CA ASP A 46 9.78 5.03 2.50
C ASP A 46 9.09 3.73 2.07
N PHE A 47 9.03 2.75 2.97
CA PHE A 47 8.15 1.59 2.80
C PHE A 47 6.69 2.03 2.65
N CYS A 48 6.18 2.90 3.53
CA CYS A 48 4.83 3.45 3.46
C CYS A 48 4.53 4.16 2.12
N LYS A 49 5.47 4.96 1.60
CA LYS A 49 5.32 5.61 0.28
C LYS A 49 5.24 4.57 -0.85
N THR A 50 6.13 3.59 -0.84
CA THR A 50 6.14 2.51 -1.83
C THR A 50 4.88 1.65 -1.74
N MET A 51 4.38 1.41 -0.53
CA MET A 51 3.15 0.68 -0.29
C MET A 51 1.93 1.40 -0.87
N LEU A 52 1.87 2.74 -0.79
CA LEU A 52 0.81 3.52 -1.41
C LEU A 52 0.74 3.27 -2.92
N ASP A 53 1.89 3.26 -3.60
CA ASP A 53 1.97 2.94 -5.03
C ASP A 53 1.52 1.50 -5.31
N ARG A 54 2.00 0.54 -4.50
CA ARG A 54 1.66 -0.90 -4.64
C ARG A 54 0.17 -1.17 -4.42
N LEU A 55 -0.48 -0.50 -3.47
CA LEU A 55 -1.92 -0.62 -3.23
C LEU A 55 -2.75 -0.27 -4.48
N HIS A 56 -2.23 0.64 -5.31
CA HIS A 56 -2.85 1.10 -6.55
C HIS A 56 -2.27 0.43 -7.80
N ALA A 57 -1.47 -0.64 -7.66
CA ALA A 57 -0.77 -1.29 -8.78
C ALA A 57 -1.70 -1.69 -9.93
N GLU A 58 -2.91 -2.17 -9.65
CA GLU A 58 -3.90 -2.56 -10.68
C GLU A 58 -4.35 -1.37 -11.57
N HIS A 59 -4.31 -0.15 -11.04
CA HIS A 59 -4.65 1.06 -11.81
C HIS A 59 -3.48 1.57 -12.67
N SER A 60 -2.28 1.05 -12.46
CA SER A 60 -1.06 1.49 -13.12
C SER A 60 -0.93 1.01 -14.57
N ARG A 61 -1.84 0.14 -15.03
CA ARG A 61 -1.76 -0.55 -16.34
C ARG A 61 -0.43 -1.30 -16.53
N GLY A 62 0.02 -1.96 -15.47
CA GLY A 62 1.24 -2.78 -15.48
C GLY A 62 2.56 -2.02 -15.28
N ARG A 63 2.51 -0.71 -14.95
CA ARG A 63 3.72 0.06 -14.62
C ARG A 63 4.28 -0.26 -13.24
N ILE A 64 3.39 -0.57 -12.29
CA ILE A 64 3.73 -0.96 -10.92
C ILE A 64 3.46 -2.46 -10.82
N ALA A 65 4.46 -3.20 -10.31
CA ALA A 65 4.31 -4.63 -10.09
C ALA A 65 3.29 -4.92 -8.99
N SER A 66 2.57 -6.03 -9.13
CA SER A 66 1.71 -6.53 -8.05
C SER A 66 2.56 -6.96 -6.87
N ASP A 67 2.04 -6.76 -5.67
CA ASP A 67 2.72 -7.06 -4.41
C ASP A 67 1.80 -7.86 -3.48
N PRO A 68 2.24 -8.98 -2.88
CA PRO A 68 1.39 -9.83 -2.04
C PRO A 68 0.83 -9.11 -0.79
N ILE A 69 1.61 -8.22 -0.18
CA ILE A 69 1.20 -7.42 0.97
C ILE A 69 0.11 -6.44 0.51
N ALA A 70 0.30 -5.74 -0.60
CA ALA A 70 -0.70 -4.84 -1.17
C ALA A 70 -1.99 -5.56 -1.57
N SER A 71 -1.89 -6.75 -2.16
CA SER A 71 -3.06 -7.56 -2.53
C SER A 71 -3.88 -8.00 -1.32
N SER A 72 -3.23 -8.18 -0.17
CA SER A 72 -3.85 -8.56 1.11
C SER A 72 -4.13 -7.39 2.06
N THR A 73 -4.07 -6.13 1.57
CA THR A 73 -4.30 -4.93 2.40
C THR A 73 -5.50 -4.14 1.90
N LEU A 74 -6.65 -4.21 2.58
CA LEU A 74 -7.88 -3.52 2.19
C LEU A 74 -7.77 -1.99 2.27
N SER A 75 -7.08 -1.48 3.29
CA SER A 75 -6.86 -0.04 3.45
C SER A 75 -5.55 0.26 4.16
N PHE A 76 -5.01 1.42 3.84
CA PHE A 76 -3.78 1.95 4.39
C PHE A 76 -4.02 3.40 4.80
N HIS A 77 -3.80 3.72 6.08
CA HIS A 77 -3.99 5.04 6.64
C HIS A 77 -2.66 5.54 7.17
N LEU A 78 -2.31 6.79 6.84
CA LEU A 78 -1.09 7.43 7.31
C LEU A 78 -1.47 8.73 8.03
N TYR A 79 -1.12 8.80 9.31
CA TYR A 79 -1.32 9.96 10.17
C TYR A 79 0.04 10.47 10.67
N ASP A 80 0.02 11.58 11.41
CA ASP A 80 1.23 12.07 12.06
C ASP A 80 1.81 10.98 12.98
N SER A 81 3.03 10.55 12.66
CA SER A 81 3.77 9.49 13.35
C SER A 81 3.08 8.11 13.46
N LEU A 82 2.08 7.80 12.64
CA LEU A 82 1.31 6.56 12.75
C LEU A 82 0.91 6.00 11.38
N ALA A 83 1.11 4.70 11.17
CA ALA A 83 0.61 3.97 10.02
C ALA A 83 -0.31 2.83 10.44
N VAL A 84 -1.45 2.69 9.75
CA VAL A 84 -2.46 1.65 10.01
C VAL A 84 -2.73 0.87 8.74
N PHE A 85 -2.57 -0.45 8.82
CA PHE A 85 -2.81 -1.40 7.74
C PHE A 85 -3.98 -2.30 8.12
N VAL A 86 -5.03 -2.28 7.32
CA VAL A 86 -6.16 -3.21 7.49
C VAL A 86 -5.99 -4.34 6.51
N ARG A 87 -5.78 -5.55 7.04
CA ARG A 87 -5.59 -6.76 6.24
C ARG A 87 -6.93 -7.31 5.77
N GLY A 88 -6.95 -7.85 4.57
CA GLY A 88 -8.09 -8.60 4.05
C GLY A 88 -7.97 -8.85 2.56
N ASN A 89 -8.96 -9.52 1.98
CA ASN A 89 -8.89 -9.96 0.60
C ASN A 89 -9.65 -9.01 -0.33
N HIS A 90 -8.94 -8.42 -1.29
CA HIS A 90 -9.59 -7.69 -2.37
C HIS A 90 -10.28 -8.68 -3.32
N GLY A 91 -11.61 -8.55 -3.45
CA GLY A 91 -12.29 -9.09 -4.63
C GLY A 91 -11.75 -8.46 -5.92
N LYS A 92 -12.07 -9.04 -7.08
CA LYS A 92 -11.65 -8.46 -8.38
C LYS A 92 -12.12 -7.00 -8.49
N LYS A 93 -11.19 -6.06 -8.67
CA LYS A 93 -11.52 -4.65 -8.92
C LYS A 93 -12.12 -4.51 -10.33
N PHE A 94 -13.30 -3.91 -10.42
CA PHE A 94 -14.01 -3.67 -11.69
C PHE A 94 -14.11 -2.16 -11.94
N ALA A 95 -13.60 -1.70 -13.08
CA ALA A 95 -13.73 -0.33 -13.54
C ALA A 95 -14.39 -0.28 -14.93
N PRO A 96 -15.70 -0.59 -15.06
CA PRO A 96 -16.39 -0.55 -16.33
C PRO A 96 -16.50 0.90 -16.84
N ILE A 97 -16.16 1.12 -18.10
CA ILE A 97 -16.46 2.39 -18.77
C ILE A 97 -17.93 2.37 -19.18
N LEU A 98 -18.75 3.15 -18.48
CA LEU A 98 -20.14 3.36 -18.85
C LEU A 98 -20.23 4.61 -19.74
N GLY A 99 -20.78 4.46 -20.95
CA GLY A 99 -21.06 5.59 -21.85
C GLY A 99 -20.18 5.72 -23.10
N GLY A 100 -19.41 4.70 -23.48
CA GLY A 100 -18.75 4.66 -24.79
C GLY A 100 -19.79 4.71 -25.91
N SER A 101 -19.78 5.78 -26.70
CA SER A 101 -20.71 6.00 -27.83
C SER A 101 -20.81 4.76 -28.71
N ARG A 102 -22.03 4.31 -28.99
CA ARG A 102 -22.31 3.27 -29.98
C ARG A 102 -21.66 3.68 -31.32
N PRO A 103 -20.90 2.81 -32.01
CA PRO A 103 -20.55 3.09 -33.39
C PRO A 103 -21.85 3.30 -34.17
N HIS A 104 -21.98 4.48 -34.78
CA HIS A 104 -23.11 4.83 -35.61
C HIS A 104 -23.07 3.89 -36.82
N LEU A 105 -23.98 2.91 -36.86
CA LEU A 105 -24.24 2.14 -38.07
C LEU A 105 -24.80 3.11 -39.11
N THR A 106 -23.95 3.63 -39.98
CA THR A 106 -24.40 4.27 -41.22
C THR A 106 -25.00 3.18 -42.09
N GLN A 107 -26.32 3.06 -42.07
CA GLN A 107 -27.08 2.50 -43.18
C GLN A 107 -27.53 3.66 -44.07
N SER A 108 -26.91 3.79 -45.24
CA SER A 108 -27.51 4.28 -46.50
C SER A 108 -26.52 4.08 -47.64
#